data_AF-A0A9P8KL64-F1
#
_entry.id   AF-A0A9P8KL64-F1
#
_cell.length_a   1.000
_cell.length_b   1.000
_cell.length_c   1.000
_cell.angle_alpha   90.00
_cell.angle_beta   90.00
_cell.angle_gamma   90.00
#
_symmetry.space_group_name_H-M   'P 1'
#
loop_
_entity.id
_entity.type
_entity.pdbx_description
1 polymer ?
#
loop_
_entity_poly.entity_id
_entity_poly.type
_entity_poly.pdbx_seq_one_letter_code
_entity_poly.pdbx_strand_id
1 'polypeptide(L)'
;MKEFTSNMVPRLCAFFKDESATRQIFIRKVPRGLRATQVTSEILIDYDDDTKDENDWDLVRLFNSSLIATWAHLDPEDDGTPNDWFTQGISHIYTIYLPFRFGQRPTDYFRATLNGHLSSYFTNPFVSYPMDKIPLDSWYGRAAIAMRSCIYMIRMDCFTRRASVARNAGILRPIDEIVADISSRRRRGEKVQIKDWLKYLGDWIGEEAAEQHFHKMRSGEIMDLEDMKTAFDGIHPDEQRVLDMGFDQSSLADEIVSGVVEHSEAAKAGLKDGDEVLWHSRAEYCGTHYEDKFRLIVNRQGETINIEFWSRSNSVVKSWISKKKQT
;
A
#
# COMPACT_ATOMS: atom_id res chain seq x y z
N MET A 1 -10.54 -11.61 -13.54
CA MET A 1 -10.71 -10.14 -13.49
C MET A 1 -12.12 -9.64 -13.71
N LYS A 2 -12.76 -9.89 -14.86
CA LYS A 2 -14.13 -9.41 -15.15
C LYS A 2 -15.15 -9.78 -14.05
N GLU A 3 -15.13 -11.03 -13.59
CA GLU A 3 -16.01 -11.49 -12.51
C GLU A 3 -15.78 -10.75 -11.19
N PHE A 4 -14.51 -10.54 -10.82
CA PHE A 4 -14.15 -9.78 -9.61
C PHE A 4 -14.69 -8.35 -9.69
N THR A 5 -14.45 -7.64 -10.78
CA THR A 5 -14.90 -6.24 -10.92
C THR A 5 -16.42 -6.13 -10.99
N SER A 6 -17.10 -7.04 -11.68
CA SER A 6 -18.58 -7.11 -11.72
C SER A 6 -19.20 -7.32 -10.34
N ASN A 7 -18.53 -8.05 -9.44
CA ASN A 7 -18.99 -8.26 -8.07
C ASN A 7 -18.56 -7.14 -7.12
N MET A 8 -17.38 -6.55 -7.33
CA MET A 8 -16.81 -5.53 -6.45
C MET A 8 -17.47 -4.16 -6.64
N VAL A 9 -17.65 -3.71 -7.88
CA VAL A 9 -18.15 -2.35 -8.17
C VAL A 9 -19.51 -2.06 -7.50
N PRO A 10 -20.55 -2.91 -7.61
CA PRO A 10 -21.84 -2.63 -6.96
C PRO A 10 -21.73 -2.54 -5.43
N ARG A 11 -20.86 -3.36 -4.82
CA ARG A 11 -20.64 -3.35 -3.37
C ARG A 11 -19.88 -2.10 -2.92
N LEU A 12 -18.93 -1.62 -3.73
CA LEU A 12 -18.27 -0.34 -3.48
C LEU A 12 -19.23 0.84 -3.65
N CYS A 13 -20.08 0.83 -4.68
CA CYS A 13 -21.13 1.85 -4.84
C CYS A 13 -22.05 1.91 -3.60
N ALA A 14 -22.51 0.76 -3.12
CA ALA A 14 -23.31 0.70 -1.88
C ALA A 14 -22.51 1.19 -0.66
N PHE A 15 -21.25 0.76 -0.51
CA PHE A 15 -20.37 1.16 0.59
C PHE A 15 -20.15 2.68 0.65
N PHE A 16 -19.89 3.31 -0.49
CA PHE A 16 -19.66 4.76 -0.60
C PHE A 16 -20.94 5.59 -0.79
N LYS A 17 -22.13 4.96 -0.71
CA LYS A 17 -23.44 5.61 -0.89
C LYS A 17 -23.52 6.36 -2.23
N ASP A 18 -23.09 5.70 -3.31
CA ASP A 18 -22.98 6.21 -4.68
C ASP A 18 -23.66 5.25 -5.67
N GLU A 19 -24.97 5.02 -5.50
CA GLU A 19 -25.72 4.00 -6.26
C GLU A 19 -25.85 4.32 -7.76
N SER A 20 -25.71 5.58 -8.15
CA SER A 20 -25.76 6.02 -9.55
C SER A 20 -24.42 5.90 -10.28
N ALA A 21 -23.35 5.50 -9.60
CA ALA A 21 -22.02 5.45 -10.19
C ALA A 21 -21.89 4.37 -11.27
N THR A 22 -21.51 4.81 -12.47
CA THR A 22 -20.86 3.95 -13.45
C THR A 22 -19.35 4.13 -13.33
N ARG A 23 -18.60 3.03 -13.42
CA ARG A 23 -17.13 3.03 -13.40
C ARG A 23 -16.63 2.36 -14.67
N GLN A 24 -15.86 3.09 -15.47
CA GLN A 24 -15.22 2.53 -16.66
C GLN A 24 -13.79 2.11 -16.32
N ILE A 25 -13.43 0.91 -16.77
CA ILE A 25 -12.08 0.36 -16.63
C ILE A 25 -11.57 0.11 -18.04
N PHE A 26 -10.60 0.91 -18.45
CA PHE A 26 -9.85 0.72 -19.68
C PHE A 26 -8.65 -0.16 -19.39
N ILE A 27 -8.35 -1.09 -20.30
CA ILE A 27 -7.23 -2.01 -20.14
C ILE A 27 -6.41 -1.93 -21.43
N ARG A 28 -5.11 -1.64 -21.33
CA ARG A 28 -4.21 -1.58 -22.49
C ARG A 28 -2.94 -2.38 -22.25
N LYS A 29 -2.44 -3.00 -23.32
CA LYS A 29 -1.16 -3.67 -23.31
C LYS A 29 -0.04 -2.63 -23.43
N VAL A 30 1.00 -2.75 -22.61
CA VAL A 30 2.22 -1.94 -22.66
C VAL A 30 3.43 -2.86 -22.86
N PRO A 31 4.60 -2.33 -23.28
CA PRO A 31 5.82 -3.14 -23.39
C PRO A 31 6.20 -3.81 -22.08
N ARG A 32 6.03 -3.09 -20.96
CA ARG A 32 6.40 -3.54 -19.63
C ARG A 32 5.61 -2.81 -18.54
N GLY A 33 5.17 -3.53 -17.53
CA GLY A 33 4.51 -2.99 -16.35
C GLY A 33 3.07 -3.46 -16.17
N LEU A 34 2.65 -3.47 -14.91
CA LEU A 34 1.29 -3.68 -14.47
C LEU A 34 0.97 -2.53 -13.52
N ARG A 35 0.16 -1.60 -13.99
CA ARG A 35 -0.12 -0.37 -13.25
C ARG A 35 -1.55 0.06 -13.46
N ALA A 36 -2.15 0.58 -12.40
CA ALA A 36 -3.39 1.30 -12.52
C ALA A 36 -3.12 2.81 -12.44
N THR A 37 -3.76 3.55 -13.34
CA THR A 37 -3.77 5.00 -13.37
C THR A 37 -5.20 5.46 -13.27
N GLN A 38 -5.49 6.25 -12.25
CA GLN A 38 -6.80 6.87 -12.11
C GLN A 38 -6.91 8.06 -13.09
N VAL A 39 -8.04 8.14 -13.80
CA VAL A 39 -8.38 9.26 -14.68
C VAL A 39 -9.76 9.75 -14.26
N THR A 40 -9.82 10.79 -13.43
CA THR A 40 -11.08 11.28 -12.82
C THR A 40 -11.83 10.18 -12.04
N SER A 41 -12.98 9.71 -12.53
CA SER A 41 -13.77 8.60 -11.98
C SER A 41 -13.53 7.25 -12.67
N GLU A 42 -12.60 7.20 -13.62
CA GLU A 42 -12.27 6.04 -14.45
C GLU A 42 -10.87 5.53 -14.13
N ILE A 43 -10.56 4.33 -14.61
CA ILE A 43 -9.27 3.67 -14.35
C ILE A 43 -8.72 3.14 -15.67
N LEU A 44 -7.45 3.43 -15.93
CA LEU A 44 -6.65 2.79 -16.97
C LEU A 44 -5.72 1.76 -16.32
N ILE A 45 -5.80 0.51 -16.76
CA ILE A 45 -4.91 -0.57 -16.35
C ILE A 45 -3.95 -0.88 -17.50
N ASP A 46 -2.67 -0.69 -17.22
CA ASP A 46 -1.57 -1.14 -18.06
C ASP A 46 -1.24 -2.59 -17.70
N TYR A 47 -1.04 -3.45 -18.69
CA TYR A 47 -0.58 -4.83 -18.50
C TYR A 47 0.48 -5.22 -19.53
N ASP A 48 1.32 -6.17 -19.16
CA ASP A 48 2.38 -6.75 -19.98
C ASP A 48 2.16 -8.26 -20.20
N ASP A 49 3.04 -8.90 -20.97
CA ASP A 49 2.93 -10.34 -21.24
C ASP A 49 3.15 -11.24 -20.01
N ASP A 50 3.81 -10.70 -18.97
CA ASP A 50 4.05 -11.37 -17.69
C ASP A 50 2.83 -11.29 -16.76
N THR A 51 1.88 -10.39 -17.04
CA THR A 51 0.69 -10.19 -16.19
C THR A 51 -0.15 -11.46 -16.03
N LYS A 52 -0.06 -12.41 -16.97
CA LYS A 52 -0.76 -13.70 -16.91
C LYS A 52 -0.23 -14.62 -15.80
N ASP A 53 1.03 -14.44 -15.41
CA ASP A 53 1.73 -15.26 -14.42
C ASP A 53 1.64 -14.65 -13.01
N GLU A 54 0.91 -13.54 -12.88
CA GLU A 54 0.72 -12.83 -11.62
C GLU A 54 -0.18 -13.58 -10.66
N ASN A 55 0.14 -13.44 -9.37
CA ASN A 55 -0.70 -13.96 -8.32
C ASN A 55 -2.07 -13.24 -8.34
N ASP A 56 -3.15 -14.01 -8.29
CA ASP A 56 -4.53 -13.48 -8.24
C ASP A 56 -4.71 -12.43 -7.14
N TRP A 57 -4.05 -12.61 -5.99
CA TRP A 57 -4.18 -11.68 -4.86
C TRP A 57 -3.54 -10.33 -5.15
N ASP A 58 -2.45 -10.28 -5.92
CA ASP A 58 -1.81 -9.03 -6.34
C ASP A 58 -2.67 -8.27 -7.34
N LEU A 59 -3.26 -8.99 -8.30
CA LEU A 59 -4.25 -8.42 -9.22
C LEU A 59 -5.45 -7.86 -8.43
N VAL A 60 -6.00 -8.61 -7.49
CA VAL A 60 -7.11 -8.15 -6.65
C VAL A 60 -6.75 -6.89 -5.87
N ARG A 61 -5.55 -6.86 -5.25
CA ARG A 61 -5.06 -5.67 -4.53
C ARG A 61 -4.98 -4.46 -5.43
N LEU A 62 -4.35 -4.57 -6.60
CA LEU A 62 -4.20 -3.49 -7.57
C LEU A 62 -5.55 -2.94 -8.04
N PHE A 63 -6.45 -3.82 -8.46
CA PHE A 63 -7.74 -3.39 -8.99
C PHE A 63 -8.62 -2.79 -7.89
N ASN A 64 -8.63 -3.40 -6.70
CA ASN A 64 -9.42 -2.91 -5.58
C ASN A 64 -8.94 -1.53 -5.10
N SER A 65 -7.63 -1.35 -4.87
CA SER A 65 -7.09 -0.04 -4.44
C SER A 65 -7.43 1.06 -5.44
N SER A 66 -7.32 0.75 -6.73
CA SER A 66 -7.62 1.69 -7.82
C SER A 66 -9.09 2.06 -7.90
N LEU A 67 -9.99 1.10 -7.68
CA LEU A 67 -11.43 1.36 -7.58
C LEU A 67 -11.76 2.25 -6.39
N ILE A 68 -11.26 1.91 -5.20
CA ILE A 68 -11.46 2.69 -3.98
C ILE A 68 -10.95 4.12 -4.13
N ALA A 69 -9.79 4.27 -4.78
CA ALA A 69 -9.20 5.57 -5.06
C ALA A 69 -10.17 6.45 -5.85
N THR A 70 -11.17 5.95 -6.60
CA THR A 70 -12.16 6.82 -7.26
C THR A 70 -13.11 7.55 -6.30
N TRP A 71 -13.26 7.09 -5.06
CA TRP A 71 -14.15 7.68 -4.05
C TRP A 71 -13.43 8.42 -2.94
N ALA A 72 -12.27 7.91 -2.53
CA ALA A 72 -11.61 8.31 -1.29
C ALA A 72 -10.53 9.37 -1.53
N HIS A 73 -10.91 10.65 -1.61
CA HIS A 73 -9.95 11.75 -1.61
C HIS A 73 -10.32 12.84 -0.63
N LEU A 74 -9.31 13.61 -0.24
CA LEU A 74 -9.45 14.96 0.25
C LEU A 74 -9.05 15.93 -0.87
N ASP A 75 -9.65 17.11 -0.87
CA ASP A 75 -9.24 18.20 -1.74
C ASP A 75 -7.89 18.77 -1.27
N PRO A 76 -7.11 19.42 -2.16
CA PRO A 76 -5.92 20.15 -1.74
C PRO A 76 -6.23 21.19 -0.67
N GLU A 77 -5.24 21.46 0.17
CA GLU A 77 -5.30 22.55 1.15
C GLU A 77 -5.42 23.91 0.44
N ASP A 78 -5.73 24.97 1.19
CA ASP A 78 -5.90 26.31 0.62
C ASP A 78 -4.62 26.87 0.00
N ASP A 79 -3.45 26.38 0.45
CA ASP A 79 -2.13 26.69 -0.10
C ASP A 79 -1.74 25.77 -1.28
N GLY A 80 -2.62 24.86 -1.69
CA GLY A 80 -2.37 23.90 -2.77
C GLY A 80 -1.64 22.62 -2.33
N THR A 81 -1.35 22.44 -1.04
CA THR A 81 -0.72 21.21 -0.54
C THR A 81 -1.60 19.99 -0.88
N PRO A 82 -1.05 18.95 -1.55
CA PRO A 82 -1.82 17.78 -1.93
C PRO A 82 -2.05 16.84 -0.74
N ASN A 83 -3.17 16.10 -0.80
CA ASN A 83 -3.61 15.18 0.23
C ASN A 83 -3.59 13.71 -0.20
N ASP A 84 -2.70 13.35 -1.12
CA ASP A 84 -2.63 12.00 -1.70
C ASP A 84 -2.42 10.90 -0.65
N TRP A 85 -1.79 11.23 0.48
CA TRP A 85 -1.63 10.32 1.63
C TRP A 85 -2.98 9.75 2.08
N PHE A 86 -4.07 10.52 2.03
CA PHE A 86 -5.40 10.06 2.42
C PHE A 86 -5.90 8.98 1.47
N THR A 87 -5.87 9.26 0.16
CA THR A 87 -6.27 8.32 -0.89
C THR A 87 -5.43 7.05 -0.85
N GLN A 88 -4.11 7.19 -0.67
CA GLN A 88 -3.19 6.07 -0.53
C GLN A 88 -3.51 5.24 0.71
N GLY A 89 -3.72 5.86 1.87
CA GLY A 89 -4.02 5.16 3.12
C GLY A 89 -5.35 4.41 3.05
N ILE A 90 -6.41 5.08 2.60
CA ILE A 90 -7.76 4.50 2.51
C ILE A 90 -7.83 3.38 1.46
N SER A 91 -7.22 3.58 0.29
CA SER A 91 -7.20 2.53 -0.74
C SER A 91 -6.49 1.27 -0.24
N HIS A 92 -5.37 1.39 0.45
CA HIS A 92 -4.63 0.24 0.97
C HIS A 92 -5.30 -0.44 2.16
N ILE A 93 -5.85 0.28 3.15
CA ILE A 93 -6.57 -0.39 4.25
C ILE A 93 -7.79 -1.16 3.72
N TYR A 94 -8.50 -0.63 2.72
CA TYR A 94 -9.63 -1.31 2.12
C TYR A 94 -9.25 -2.42 1.14
N THR A 95 -7.98 -2.53 0.69
CA THR A 95 -7.48 -3.79 0.08
C THR A 95 -7.39 -4.92 1.08
N ILE A 96 -7.06 -4.64 2.34
CA ILE A 96 -7.06 -5.65 3.40
C ILE A 96 -8.51 -6.10 3.66
N TYR A 97 -9.43 -5.13 3.79
CA TYR A 97 -10.76 -5.39 4.33
C TYR A 97 -11.80 -5.81 3.29
N LEU A 98 -11.97 -5.07 2.20
CA LEU A 98 -13.19 -5.17 1.38
C LEU A 98 -13.31 -6.51 0.64
N PRO A 99 -12.27 -7.05 -0.01
CA PRO A 99 -12.37 -8.35 -0.67
C PRO A 99 -12.76 -9.48 0.29
N PHE A 100 -12.21 -9.44 1.52
CA PHE A 100 -12.57 -10.39 2.58
C PHE A 100 -13.99 -10.16 3.11
N ARG A 101 -14.33 -8.93 3.51
CA ARG A 101 -15.65 -8.58 4.07
C ARG A 101 -16.80 -8.84 3.10
N PHE A 102 -16.56 -8.70 1.81
CA PHE A 102 -17.54 -8.98 0.76
C PHE A 102 -17.59 -10.45 0.36
N GLY A 103 -16.83 -11.32 1.01
CA GLY A 103 -16.80 -12.76 0.74
C GLY A 103 -16.13 -13.14 -0.58
N GLN A 104 -15.40 -12.21 -1.21
CA GLN A 104 -14.72 -12.47 -2.48
C GLN A 104 -13.35 -13.13 -2.27
N ARG A 105 -12.71 -12.95 -1.12
CA ARG A 105 -11.43 -13.56 -0.78
C ARG A 105 -11.44 -14.15 0.64
N PRO A 106 -10.68 -15.23 0.89
CA PRO A 106 -10.68 -15.92 2.19
C PRO A 106 -9.88 -15.15 3.25
N THR A 107 -9.95 -15.61 4.50
CA THR A 107 -9.17 -15.05 5.62
C THR A 107 -7.66 -15.08 5.37
N ASP A 108 -7.16 -16.04 4.60
CA ASP A 108 -5.73 -16.11 4.27
C ASP A 108 -5.29 -14.94 3.38
N TYR A 109 -6.16 -14.44 2.48
CA TYR A 109 -5.91 -13.21 1.70
C TYR A 109 -5.80 -11.99 2.61
N PHE A 110 -6.73 -11.85 3.57
CA PHE A 110 -6.72 -10.77 4.54
C PHE A 110 -5.38 -10.74 5.29
N ARG A 111 -4.96 -11.89 5.82
CA ARG A 111 -3.74 -11.99 6.63
C ARG A 111 -2.49 -11.75 5.80
N ALA A 112 -2.40 -12.34 4.60
CA ALA A 112 -1.26 -12.13 3.72
C ALA A 112 -1.15 -10.67 3.26
N THR A 113 -2.28 -10.02 2.95
CA THR A 113 -2.29 -8.60 2.57
C THR A 113 -1.90 -7.69 3.74
N LEU A 114 -2.42 -7.95 4.95
CA LEU A 114 -2.00 -7.24 6.15
C LEU A 114 -0.49 -7.40 6.41
N ASN A 115 0.01 -8.63 6.39
CA ASN A 115 1.42 -8.92 6.65
C ASN A 115 2.34 -8.31 5.57
N GLY A 116 1.92 -8.31 4.31
CA GLY A 116 2.66 -7.65 3.23
C GLY A 116 2.77 -6.15 3.43
N HIS A 117 1.67 -5.49 3.82
CA HIS A 117 1.70 -4.04 4.10
C HIS A 117 2.52 -3.71 5.35
N LEU A 118 2.45 -4.54 6.39
CA LEU A 118 3.29 -4.41 7.59
C LEU A 118 4.78 -4.54 7.23
N SER A 119 5.15 -5.60 6.52
CA SER A 119 6.51 -5.81 6.01
C SER A 119 6.98 -4.62 5.19
N SER A 120 6.18 -4.18 4.22
CA SER A 120 6.53 -3.07 3.35
C SER A 120 6.69 -1.75 4.10
N TYR A 121 5.96 -1.52 5.20
CA TYR A 121 6.15 -0.36 6.07
C TYR A 121 7.42 -0.46 6.93
N PHE A 122 7.52 -1.50 7.76
CA PHE A 122 8.57 -1.60 8.78
C PHE A 122 9.96 -1.84 8.17
N THR A 123 10.05 -2.52 7.03
CA THR A 123 11.33 -2.79 6.36
C THR A 123 11.74 -1.69 5.38
N ASN A 124 10.92 -0.66 5.14
CA ASN A 124 11.24 0.39 4.19
C ASN A 124 12.44 1.24 4.67
N PRO A 125 13.46 1.51 3.82
CA PRO A 125 14.60 2.33 4.22
C PRO A 125 14.23 3.78 4.56
N PHE A 126 13.09 4.28 4.08
CA PHE A 126 12.59 5.63 4.37
C PHE A 126 11.54 5.65 5.49
N VAL A 127 11.36 4.56 6.26
CA VAL A 127 10.31 4.47 7.29
C VAL A 127 10.37 5.62 8.31
N SER A 128 11.58 6.07 8.66
CA SER A 128 11.82 7.13 9.64
C SER A 128 11.97 8.54 9.05
N TYR A 129 11.86 8.70 7.72
CA TYR A 129 12.05 10.00 7.07
C TYR A 129 10.78 10.85 7.24
N PRO A 130 10.87 12.16 7.52
CA PRO A 130 9.71 13.05 7.40
C PRO A 130 9.08 12.94 6.01
N MET A 131 7.75 12.97 5.94
CA MET A 131 7.01 12.65 4.70
C MET A 131 7.37 13.57 3.54
N ASP A 132 7.70 14.84 3.81
CA ASP A 132 8.13 15.84 2.83
C ASP A 132 9.59 15.68 2.36
N LYS A 133 10.34 14.75 2.96
CA LYS A 133 11.74 14.44 2.62
C LYS A 133 11.91 13.10 1.90
N ILE A 134 10.81 12.40 1.62
CA ILE A 134 10.86 11.09 0.97
C ILE A 134 11.05 11.27 -0.55
N PRO A 135 12.05 10.63 -1.17
CA PRO A 135 12.31 10.75 -2.61
C PRO A 135 11.31 9.93 -3.44
N LEU A 136 10.50 10.59 -4.26
CA LEU A 136 9.36 9.98 -4.99
C LEU A 136 9.70 9.37 -6.35
N ASP A 137 10.90 9.62 -6.85
CA ASP A 137 11.47 9.01 -8.05
C ASP A 137 11.68 7.49 -7.86
N SER A 138 12.10 7.07 -6.66
CA SER A 138 12.20 5.64 -6.31
C SER A 138 10.86 5.00 -5.97
N TRP A 139 10.72 3.69 -6.25
CA TRP A 139 9.53 2.95 -5.81
C TRP A 139 9.50 2.77 -4.28
N TYR A 140 10.67 2.74 -3.62
CA TYR A 140 10.78 2.76 -2.16
C TYR A 140 10.10 3.96 -1.54
N GLY A 141 10.31 5.16 -2.08
CA GLY A 141 9.70 6.36 -1.52
C GLY A 141 8.19 6.41 -1.73
N ARG A 142 7.72 5.99 -2.91
CA ARG A 142 6.27 5.83 -3.16
C ARG A 142 5.64 4.82 -2.21
N ALA A 143 6.27 3.67 -2.02
CA ALA A 143 5.84 2.65 -1.06
C ALA A 143 5.89 3.17 0.39
N ALA A 144 6.89 3.97 0.75
CA ALA A 144 7.02 4.53 2.09
C ALA A 144 5.82 5.43 2.44
N ILE A 145 5.42 6.33 1.53
CA ILE A 145 4.22 7.16 1.73
C ILE A 145 2.97 6.30 1.79
N ALA A 146 2.79 5.39 0.83
CA ALA A 146 1.58 4.58 0.74
C ALA A 146 1.37 3.70 1.98
N MET A 147 2.41 2.97 2.38
CA MET A 147 2.36 2.07 3.53
C MET A 147 2.30 2.83 4.85
N ARG A 148 3.02 3.95 5.00
CA ARG A 148 2.88 4.80 6.19
C ARG A 148 1.45 5.31 6.34
N SER A 149 0.85 5.76 5.26
CA SER A 149 -0.55 6.21 5.25
C SER A 149 -1.50 5.05 5.57
N CYS A 150 -1.23 3.84 5.07
CA CYS A 150 -2.01 2.65 5.39
C CYS A 150 -1.95 2.29 6.88
N ILE A 151 -0.75 2.29 7.49
CA ILE A 151 -0.57 2.01 8.92
C ILE A 151 -1.27 3.08 9.78
N TYR A 152 -1.19 4.36 9.39
CA TYR A 152 -1.96 5.41 10.05
C TYR A 152 -3.46 5.10 10.02
N MET A 153 -4.01 4.72 8.86
CA MET A 153 -5.44 4.37 8.76
C MET A 153 -5.82 3.14 9.57
N ILE A 154 -4.98 2.10 9.62
CA ILE A 154 -5.18 0.92 10.46
C ILE A 154 -5.29 1.33 11.94
N ARG A 155 -4.40 2.21 12.39
CA ARG A 155 -4.41 2.71 13.76
C ARG A 155 -5.69 3.51 14.04
N MET A 156 -6.10 4.39 13.14
CA MET A 156 -7.32 5.18 13.30
C MET A 156 -8.58 4.30 13.32
N ASP A 157 -8.65 3.25 12.49
CA ASP A 157 -9.73 2.25 12.54
C ASP A 157 -9.78 1.56 13.91
N CYS A 158 -8.64 1.15 14.45
CA CYS A 158 -8.59 0.50 15.76
C CYS A 158 -8.99 1.45 16.90
N PHE A 159 -8.49 2.69 16.91
CA PHE A 159 -8.83 3.65 17.96
C PHE A 159 -10.30 4.04 17.93
N THR A 160 -10.84 4.35 16.75
CA THR A 160 -12.25 4.74 16.62
C THR A 160 -13.19 3.58 16.98
N ARG A 161 -12.86 2.33 16.63
CA ARG A 161 -13.62 1.15 17.09
C ARG A 161 -13.60 1.00 18.61
N ARG A 162 -12.43 1.14 19.24
CA ARG A 162 -12.33 1.09 20.71
C ARG A 162 -13.18 2.18 21.36
N ALA A 163 -13.14 3.40 20.82
CA ALA A 163 -13.99 4.49 21.28
C ALA A 163 -15.48 4.18 21.10
N SER A 164 -15.88 3.60 19.96
CA SER A 164 -17.26 3.19 19.71
C SER A 164 -17.78 2.17 20.72
N VAL A 165 -16.97 1.16 21.04
CA VAL A 165 -17.29 0.18 22.08
C VAL A 165 -17.39 0.86 23.44
N ALA A 166 -16.39 1.66 23.83
CA ALA A 166 -16.36 2.34 25.13
C ALA A 166 -17.55 3.28 25.34
N ARG A 167 -18.04 3.92 24.28
CA ARG A 167 -19.17 4.85 24.31
C ARG A 167 -20.53 4.16 24.08
N ASN A 168 -20.55 2.86 23.82
CA ASN A 168 -21.74 2.13 23.39
C ASN A 168 -22.47 2.81 22.22
N ALA A 169 -21.72 3.32 21.24
CA ALA A 169 -22.25 4.16 20.16
C ALA A 169 -23.03 3.38 19.09
N GLY A 170 -23.01 2.05 19.12
CA GLY A 170 -23.67 1.18 18.14
C GLY A 170 -23.03 1.18 16.74
N ILE A 171 -21.91 1.90 16.55
CA ILE A 171 -21.22 2.01 15.25
C ILE A 171 -20.07 1.01 15.20
N LEU A 172 -20.21 -0.05 14.40
CA LEU A 172 -19.19 -1.10 14.34
C LEU A 172 -17.87 -0.64 13.70
N ARG A 173 -17.92 0.29 12.73
CA ARG A 173 -16.78 0.75 11.94
C ARG A 173 -16.86 2.25 11.67
N PRO A 174 -16.39 3.10 12.59
CA PRO A 174 -16.48 4.54 12.39
C PRO A 174 -15.76 5.06 11.14
N ILE A 175 -14.58 4.51 10.80
CA ILE A 175 -13.83 4.90 9.60
C ILE A 175 -14.66 4.69 8.32
N ASP A 176 -15.44 3.63 8.25
CA ASP A 176 -16.30 3.37 7.08
C ASP A 176 -17.33 4.50 6.89
N GLU A 177 -17.99 4.93 7.98
CA GLU A 177 -18.95 6.05 7.93
C GLU A 177 -18.28 7.39 7.62
N ILE A 178 -17.13 7.67 8.22
CA ILE A 178 -16.37 8.91 7.98
C ILE A 178 -16.00 9.03 6.51
N VAL A 179 -15.42 7.97 5.94
CA VAL A 179 -14.96 8.00 4.54
C VAL A 179 -16.16 8.07 3.57
N ALA A 180 -17.25 7.36 3.87
CA ALA A 180 -18.47 7.45 3.06
C ALA A 180 -19.06 8.87 3.08
N ASP A 181 -19.05 9.55 4.22
CA ASP A 181 -19.52 10.93 4.35
C ASP A 181 -18.60 11.93 3.64
N ILE A 182 -17.28 11.83 3.81
CA ILE A 182 -16.29 12.63 3.05
C ILE A 182 -16.54 12.50 1.55
N SER A 183 -16.70 11.27 1.06
CA SER A 183 -16.96 11.01 -0.36
C SER A 183 -18.29 11.63 -0.82
N SER A 184 -19.34 11.55 0.01
CA SER A 184 -20.65 12.13 -0.26
C SER A 184 -20.61 13.66 -0.31
N ARG A 185 -19.95 14.31 0.66
CA ARG A 185 -19.75 15.77 0.72
C ARG A 185 -19.04 16.28 -0.54
N ARG A 186 -17.93 15.63 -0.93
CA ARG A 186 -17.19 16.00 -2.15
C ARG A 186 -18.03 15.87 -3.41
N ARG A 187 -18.86 14.81 -3.54
CA ARG A 187 -19.78 14.67 -4.68
C ARG A 187 -20.84 15.79 -4.76
N ARG A 188 -21.18 16.42 -3.63
CA ARG A 188 -22.05 17.61 -3.58
C ARG A 188 -21.31 18.93 -3.88
N GLY A 189 -20.02 18.87 -4.20
CA GLY A 189 -19.19 20.04 -4.48
C GLY A 189 -18.64 20.74 -3.23
N GLU A 190 -18.76 20.12 -2.05
CA GLU A 190 -18.12 20.65 -0.84
C GLU A 190 -16.61 20.41 -0.90
N LYS A 191 -15.82 21.42 -0.53
CA LYS A 191 -14.37 21.27 -0.31
C LYS A 191 -14.13 20.57 1.02
N VAL A 192 -13.48 19.41 1.01
CA VAL A 192 -13.18 18.60 2.21
C VAL A 192 -11.68 18.40 2.34
N GLN A 193 -11.10 18.80 3.46
CA GLN A 193 -9.64 18.92 3.67
C GLN A 193 -9.16 18.13 4.90
N ILE A 194 -7.85 18.22 5.22
CA ILE A 194 -7.28 17.61 6.44
C ILE A 194 -8.08 18.00 7.69
N LYS A 195 -8.47 19.28 7.81
CA LYS A 195 -9.23 19.77 8.98
C LYS A 195 -10.54 19.00 9.20
N ASP A 196 -11.23 18.61 8.12
CA ASP A 196 -12.45 17.84 8.21
C ASP A 196 -12.16 16.42 8.69
N TRP A 197 -11.11 15.79 8.13
CA TRP A 197 -10.66 14.47 8.55
C TRP A 197 -10.27 14.43 10.04
N LEU A 198 -9.47 15.39 10.49
CA LEU A 198 -9.03 15.46 11.88
C LEU A 198 -10.18 15.77 12.83
N LYS A 199 -11.16 16.57 12.39
CA LYS A 199 -12.39 16.77 13.14
C LYS A 199 -13.18 15.47 13.32
N TYR A 200 -13.41 14.70 12.25
CA TYR A 200 -14.09 13.40 12.36
C TYR A 200 -13.37 12.45 13.31
N LEU A 201 -12.05 12.37 13.23
CA LEU A 201 -11.28 11.56 14.18
C LEU A 201 -11.38 12.12 15.60
N GLY A 202 -11.27 13.44 15.76
CA GLY A 202 -11.36 14.15 17.04
C GLY A 202 -12.67 13.87 17.77
N ASP A 203 -13.79 13.80 17.05
CA ASP A 203 -15.07 13.42 17.63
C ASP A 203 -15.02 12.04 18.30
N TRP A 204 -14.22 11.10 17.77
CA TRP A 204 -14.07 9.74 18.31
C TRP A 204 -12.97 9.59 19.36
N ILE A 205 -11.81 10.22 19.16
CA ILE A 205 -10.60 9.94 19.94
C ILE A 205 -10.06 11.16 20.69
N GLY A 206 -10.69 12.32 20.53
CA GLY A 206 -10.23 13.62 21.02
C GLY A 206 -9.40 14.36 19.96
N GLU A 207 -9.63 15.67 19.82
CA GLU A 207 -8.96 16.52 18.83
C GLU A 207 -7.43 16.47 18.97
N GLU A 208 -6.93 16.61 20.21
CA GLU A 208 -5.49 16.56 20.49
C GLU A 208 -4.87 15.20 20.07
N ALA A 209 -5.56 14.09 20.35
CA ALA A 209 -5.07 12.77 19.98
C ALA A 209 -5.06 12.57 18.46
N ALA A 210 -6.09 13.06 17.75
CA ALA A 210 -6.15 13.01 16.29
C ALA A 210 -4.98 13.79 15.65
N GLU A 211 -4.72 15.01 16.13
CA GLU A 211 -3.59 15.85 15.70
C GLU A 211 -2.24 15.19 16.00
N GLN A 212 -2.05 14.66 17.21
CA GLN A 212 -0.82 13.97 17.59
C GLN A 212 -0.55 12.77 16.68
N HIS A 213 -1.55 11.93 16.41
CA HIS A 213 -1.37 10.79 15.50
C HIS A 213 -1.07 11.21 14.07
N PHE A 214 -1.69 12.28 13.59
CA PHE A 214 -1.41 12.81 12.26
C PHE A 214 0.02 13.39 12.17
N HIS A 215 0.46 14.11 13.20
CA HIS A 215 1.82 14.61 13.30
C HIS A 215 2.86 13.48 13.26
N LYS A 216 2.64 12.38 14.00
CA LYS A 216 3.52 11.20 13.97
C LYS A 216 3.68 10.61 12.57
N MET A 217 2.56 10.46 11.84
CA MET A 217 2.58 10.02 10.45
C MET A 217 3.41 10.96 9.56
N ARG A 218 3.28 12.28 9.75
CA ARG A 218 3.97 13.28 8.93
C ARG A 218 5.46 13.39 9.27
N SER A 219 5.84 13.33 10.55
CA SER A 219 7.21 13.52 11.03
C SER A 219 8.14 12.35 10.71
N GLY A 220 7.60 11.17 10.42
CA GLY A 220 8.38 9.94 10.25
C GLY A 220 8.63 9.20 11.57
N GLU A 221 7.91 9.55 12.65
CA GLU A 221 7.92 8.73 13.85
C GLU A 221 7.38 7.32 13.50
N ILE A 222 8.12 6.28 13.90
CA ILE A 222 7.71 4.89 13.65
C ILE A 222 6.43 4.62 14.44
N MET A 223 5.36 4.31 13.72
CA MET A 223 4.06 3.97 14.30
C MET A 223 4.05 2.51 14.72
N ASP A 224 4.62 2.25 15.90
CA ASP A 224 4.60 0.93 16.54
C ASP A 224 3.16 0.42 16.76
N LEU A 225 2.96 -0.90 16.83
CA LEU A 225 1.64 -1.55 16.90
C LEU A 225 1.40 -2.33 18.20
N GLU A 226 2.14 -2.03 19.27
CA GLU A 226 1.98 -2.64 20.59
C GLU A 226 0.56 -2.54 21.13
N ASP A 227 -0.10 -1.40 20.91
CA ASP A 227 -1.49 -1.16 21.29
C ASP A 227 -2.52 -1.86 20.39
N MET A 228 -2.07 -2.62 19.39
CA MET A 228 -2.91 -3.36 18.42
C MET A 228 -2.80 -4.88 18.59
N LYS A 229 -2.17 -5.38 19.66
CA LYS A 229 -2.05 -6.83 19.94
C LYS A 229 -3.38 -7.59 19.97
N THR A 230 -4.46 -6.91 20.35
CA THR A 230 -5.81 -7.51 20.39
C THR A 230 -6.61 -7.28 19.10
N ALA A 231 -6.08 -6.52 18.14
CA ALA A 231 -6.70 -6.31 16.84
C ALA A 231 -6.43 -7.50 15.90
N PHE A 232 -7.33 -7.71 14.94
CA PHE A 232 -7.19 -8.69 13.85
C PHE A 232 -6.80 -10.11 14.29
N ASP A 233 -7.40 -10.59 15.39
CA ASP A 233 -7.07 -11.90 15.98
C ASP A 233 -5.63 -12.07 16.48
N GLY A 234 -4.85 -10.99 16.56
CA GLY A 234 -3.48 -10.97 17.03
C GLY A 234 -2.53 -10.32 16.04
N ILE A 235 -1.86 -9.26 16.46
CA ILE A 235 -0.62 -8.76 15.84
C ILE A 235 0.51 -8.95 16.85
N HIS A 236 1.61 -9.56 16.43
CA HIS A 236 2.72 -9.91 17.29
C HIS A 236 4.00 -9.19 16.83
N PRO A 237 4.88 -8.78 17.77
CA PRO A 237 6.22 -8.33 17.42
C PRO A 237 6.95 -9.41 16.64
N ASP A 238 7.76 -8.97 15.69
CA ASP A 238 8.62 -9.81 14.86
C ASP A 238 9.90 -9.05 14.52
N GLU A 239 10.84 -9.72 13.86
CA GLU A 239 12.07 -9.12 13.35
C GLU A 239 12.22 -9.45 11.87
N GLN A 240 12.47 -8.41 11.05
CA GLN A 240 12.61 -8.55 9.60
C GLN A 240 13.85 -7.81 9.11
N ARG A 241 14.44 -8.29 8.02
CA ARG A 241 15.56 -7.59 7.37
C ARG A 241 15.04 -6.37 6.59
N VAL A 242 15.78 -5.27 6.63
CA VAL A 242 15.46 -4.04 5.88
C VAL A 242 15.47 -4.36 4.38
N LEU A 243 14.46 -3.85 3.67
CA LEU A 243 14.31 -3.94 2.22
C LEU A 243 15.49 -3.24 1.53
N ASP A 244 16.21 -3.96 0.68
CA ASP A 244 17.38 -3.46 -0.03
C ASP A 244 17.59 -4.23 -1.33
N MET A 245 17.66 -3.50 -2.47
CA MET A 245 17.90 -4.12 -3.77
C MET A 245 19.38 -4.45 -3.96
N GLY A 246 20.28 -3.77 -3.25
CA GLY A 246 21.73 -3.97 -3.39
C GLY A 246 22.34 -3.36 -4.66
N PHE A 247 21.60 -2.52 -5.40
CA PHE A 247 22.08 -1.76 -6.57
C PHE A 247 21.21 -0.52 -6.78
N ASP A 248 21.59 0.37 -7.70
CA ASP A 248 20.81 1.56 -8.04
C ASP A 248 19.50 1.19 -8.72
N GLN A 249 18.37 1.66 -8.19
CA GLN A 249 17.06 1.34 -8.75
C GLN A 249 16.81 1.98 -10.11
N SER A 250 17.52 3.07 -10.46
CA SER A 250 17.39 3.68 -11.79
C SER A 250 17.77 2.69 -12.88
N SER A 251 18.67 1.73 -12.59
CA SER A 251 19.09 0.67 -13.51
C SER A 251 17.96 -0.16 -14.09
N LEU A 252 16.83 -0.28 -13.40
CA LEU A 252 15.66 -1.01 -13.93
C LEU A 252 14.96 -0.24 -15.04
N ALA A 253 15.04 1.09 -15.03
CA ALA A 253 14.49 1.96 -16.06
C ALA A 253 15.52 2.30 -17.15
N ASP A 254 16.79 2.47 -16.76
CA ASP A 254 17.92 2.75 -17.66
C ASP A 254 18.39 1.52 -18.42
N GLU A 255 17.91 0.33 -18.01
CA GLU A 255 18.26 -1.00 -18.54
C GLU A 255 19.75 -1.35 -18.45
N ILE A 256 20.53 -0.58 -17.67
CA ILE A 256 21.94 -0.83 -17.39
C ILE A 256 22.16 -0.81 -15.89
N VAL A 257 22.72 -1.89 -15.35
CA VAL A 257 23.03 -2.03 -13.93
C VAL A 257 24.15 -1.06 -13.54
N SER A 258 23.91 -0.33 -12.45
CA SER A 258 24.87 0.57 -11.83
C SER A 258 24.75 0.55 -10.31
N GLY A 259 25.82 0.96 -9.63
CA GLY A 259 25.83 1.15 -8.19
C GLY A 259 25.62 -0.14 -7.39
N VAL A 260 26.05 -1.30 -7.92
CA VAL A 260 26.00 -2.55 -7.17
C VAL A 260 26.79 -2.41 -5.86
N VAL A 261 26.09 -2.57 -4.74
CA VAL A 261 26.65 -2.40 -3.40
C VAL A 261 27.48 -3.63 -3.05
N GLU A 262 28.73 -3.41 -2.68
CA GLU A 262 29.63 -4.49 -2.27
C GLU A 262 29.04 -5.30 -1.11
N HIS A 263 29.17 -6.62 -1.17
CA HIS A 263 28.63 -7.57 -0.19
C HIS A 263 27.09 -7.58 -0.02
N SER A 264 26.34 -6.87 -0.86
CA SER A 264 24.87 -7.00 -0.93
C SER A 264 24.45 -8.38 -1.43
N GLU A 265 23.18 -8.75 -1.22
CA GLU A 265 22.63 -10.00 -1.77
C GLU A 265 22.67 -10.01 -3.31
N ALA A 266 22.51 -8.85 -3.96
CA ALA A 266 22.67 -8.72 -5.41
C ALA A 266 24.11 -9.01 -5.87
N ALA A 267 25.11 -8.43 -5.21
CA ALA A 267 26.53 -8.68 -5.52
C ALA A 267 26.91 -10.15 -5.29
N LYS A 268 26.44 -10.76 -4.19
CA LYS A 268 26.66 -12.18 -3.89
C LYS A 268 26.04 -13.10 -4.94
N ALA A 269 24.88 -12.73 -5.49
CA ALA A 269 24.24 -13.45 -6.59
C ALA A 269 24.90 -13.22 -7.95
N GLY A 270 25.94 -12.37 -8.01
CA GLY A 270 26.78 -12.18 -9.19
C GLY A 270 26.35 -11.05 -10.11
N LEU A 271 25.44 -10.16 -9.68
CA LEU A 271 25.09 -8.92 -10.39
C LEU A 271 26.30 -7.98 -10.41
N LYS A 272 26.53 -7.31 -11.54
CA LYS A 272 27.67 -6.39 -11.72
C LYS A 272 27.26 -5.12 -12.45
N ASP A 273 27.96 -4.04 -12.16
CA ASP A 273 27.85 -2.80 -12.93
C ASP A 273 28.16 -3.05 -14.41
N GLY A 274 27.34 -2.47 -15.29
CA GLY A 274 27.43 -2.62 -16.74
C GLY A 274 26.67 -3.82 -17.31
N ASP A 275 26.04 -4.66 -16.49
CA ASP A 275 25.09 -5.67 -16.97
C ASP A 275 23.89 -4.98 -17.64
N GLU A 276 23.50 -5.44 -18.83
CA GLU A 276 22.31 -4.95 -19.53
C GLU A 276 21.08 -5.75 -19.08
N VAL A 277 20.06 -5.07 -18.56
CA VAL A 277 18.84 -5.70 -18.01
C VAL A 277 17.90 -6.08 -19.15
N LEU A 278 17.82 -7.37 -19.45
CA LEU A 278 16.89 -7.91 -20.45
C LEU A 278 15.49 -8.11 -19.86
N TRP A 279 15.42 -8.53 -18.60
CA TRP A 279 14.18 -8.79 -17.88
C TRP A 279 14.39 -8.74 -16.36
N HIS A 280 13.33 -8.48 -15.62
CA HIS A 280 13.29 -8.50 -14.16
C HIS A 280 11.86 -8.69 -13.65
N SER A 281 11.71 -9.38 -12.52
CA SER A 281 10.43 -9.49 -11.78
C SER A 281 9.98 -8.12 -11.26
N ARG A 282 8.73 -7.96 -10.82
CA ARG A 282 8.25 -6.67 -10.28
C ARG A 282 8.97 -6.30 -8.98
N ALA A 283 9.62 -5.15 -8.95
CA ALA A 283 10.43 -4.74 -7.81
C ALA A 283 9.55 -4.45 -6.58
N GLU A 284 8.37 -3.87 -6.80
CA GLU A 284 7.42 -3.49 -5.75
C GLU A 284 7.00 -4.69 -4.88
N TYR A 285 6.98 -5.89 -5.47
CA TYR A 285 6.60 -7.12 -4.78
C TYR A 285 7.60 -7.51 -3.69
N CYS A 286 8.86 -7.09 -3.83
CA CYS A 286 9.86 -7.25 -2.79
C CYS A 286 9.43 -6.57 -1.48
N GLY A 287 8.64 -5.50 -1.53
CA GLY A 287 8.14 -4.84 -0.32
C GLY A 287 7.09 -5.68 0.42
N THR A 288 6.13 -6.24 -0.31
CA THR A 288 4.93 -6.89 0.24
C THR A 288 5.03 -8.41 0.36
N HIS A 289 6.01 -9.03 -0.30
CA HIS A 289 6.26 -10.47 -0.24
C HIS A 289 7.61 -10.69 0.41
N TYR A 290 7.61 -10.80 1.74
CA TYR A 290 8.85 -10.75 2.53
C TYR A 290 9.89 -11.78 2.09
N GLU A 291 9.44 -13.01 1.83
CA GLU A 291 10.24 -14.19 1.49
C GLU A 291 10.57 -14.31 0.00
N ASP A 292 9.94 -13.50 -0.85
CA ASP A 292 10.13 -13.60 -2.29
C ASP A 292 11.50 -13.06 -2.70
N LYS A 293 12.07 -13.69 -3.72
CA LYS A 293 13.34 -13.27 -4.31
C LYS A 293 13.10 -12.42 -5.53
N PHE A 294 13.93 -11.40 -5.69
CA PHE A 294 14.00 -10.62 -6.91
C PHE A 294 14.77 -11.40 -7.98
N ARG A 295 14.25 -11.40 -9.20
CA ARG A 295 14.83 -12.11 -10.35
C ARG A 295 15.17 -11.11 -11.45
N LEU A 296 16.33 -11.28 -12.07
CA LEU A 296 16.74 -10.58 -13.28
C LEU A 296 17.28 -11.57 -14.31
N ILE A 297 17.13 -11.20 -15.58
CA ILE A 297 17.88 -11.76 -16.70
C ILE A 297 18.70 -10.62 -17.27
N VAL A 298 20.01 -10.81 -17.34
CA VAL A 298 20.93 -9.80 -17.84
C VAL A 298 21.75 -10.32 -19.01
N ASN A 299 22.18 -9.41 -19.89
CA ASN A 299 23.20 -9.66 -20.89
C ASN A 299 24.54 -9.12 -20.36
N ARG A 300 25.54 -9.99 -20.29
CA ARG A 300 26.91 -9.63 -19.95
C ARG A 300 27.81 -10.07 -21.09
N GLN A 301 28.31 -9.11 -21.86
CA GLN A 301 29.26 -9.36 -22.96
C GLN A 301 28.77 -10.41 -23.98
N GLY A 302 27.45 -10.46 -24.23
CA GLY A 302 26.83 -11.40 -25.16
C GLY A 302 26.32 -12.70 -24.52
N GLU A 303 26.54 -12.90 -23.21
CA GLU A 303 26.01 -14.05 -22.46
C GLU A 303 24.76 -13.66 -21.65
N THR A 304 23.69 -14.45 -21.79
CA THR A 304 22.48 -14.30 -20.97
C THR A 304 22.65 -14.99 -19.62
N ILE A 305 22.52 -14.24 -18.53
CA ILE A 305 22.70 -14.71 -17.17
C ILE A 305 21.41 -14.50 -16.37
N ASN A 306 20.94 -15.55 -15.72
CA ASN A 306 19.81 -15.48 -14.77
C ASN A 306 20.34 -15.24 -13.36
N ILE A 307 19.85 -14.20 -12.71
CA ILE A 307 20.25 -13.80 -11.36
C ILE A 307 19.01 -13.78 -10.47
N GLU A 308 19.11 -14.38 -9.29
CA GLU A 308 18.05 -14.36 -8.30
C GLU A 308 18.65 -14.12 -6.91
N PHE A 309 18.08 -13.18 -6.15
CA PHE A 309 18.52 -12.90 -4.78
C PHE A 309 17.38 -12.38 -3.92
N TRP A 310 17.57 -12.48 -2.60
CA TRP A 310 16.63 -11.95 -1.63
C TRP A 310 16.92 -10.47 -1.39
N SER A 311 15.97 -9.59 -1.72
CA SER A 311 16.12 -8.13 -1.70
C SER A 311 16.09 -7.56 -0.28
N ARG A 312 17.07 -7.96 0.54
CA ARG A 312 17.20 -7.63 1.96
C ARG A 312 18.63 -7.30 2.33
N SER A 313 18.83 -6.22 3.09
CA SER A 313 20.12 -5.91 3.69
C SER A 313 20.40 -6.81 4.90
N ASN A 314 21.63 -6.83 5.42
CA ASN A 314 21.93 -7.58 6.65
C ASN A 314 21.36 -6.94 7.92
N SER A 315 20.80 -5.72 7.83
CA SER A 315 20.23 -5.01 8.97
C SER A 315 18.85 -5.55 9.32
N VAL A 316 18.61 -5.80 10.61
CA VAL A 316 17.34 -6.28 11.14
C VAL A 316 16.61 -5.14 11.84
N VAL A 317 15.30 -5.08 11.68
CA VAL A 317 14.41 -4.08 12.30
C VAL A 317 13.24 -4.77 13.00
N LYS A 318 12.75 -4.12 14.06
CA LYS A 318 11.48 -4.51 14.70
C LYS A 318 10.35 -4.34 13.68
N SER A 319 9.56 -5.39 13.53
CA SER A 319 8.38 -5.43 12.68
C SER A 319 7.21 -6.06 13.44
N TRP A 320 6.11 -6.27 12.72
CA TRP A 320 4.87 -6.80 13.24
C TRP A 320 4.25 -7.77 12.25
N ILE A 321 3.66 -8.85 12.75
CA ILE A 321 3.02 -9.88 11.93
C ILE A 321 1.71 -10.37 12.56
N SER A 322 0.69 -10.59 11.73
CA SER A 322 -0.49 -11.35 12.11
C SER A 322 -0.27 -12.84 11.82
N LYS A 323 -0.37 -13.67 12.86
CA LYS A 323 -0.20 -15.12 12.76
C LYS A 323 -1.57 -15.80 12.68
N LYS A 324 -1.63 -16.97 12.02
CA LYS A 324 -2.82 -17.83 12.07
C LYS A 324 -2.88 -18.42 13.48
N LYS A 325 -4.03 -18.31 14.16
CA LYS A 325 -4.24 -19.06 15.42
C LYS A 325 -4.10 -20.53 15.08
N GLN A 326 -3.13 -21.22 15.71
CA GLN A 326 -3.14 -22.68 15.73
C GLN A 326 -4.42 -23.07 16.48
N THR A 327 -5.29 -23.80 15.80
CA THR A 327 -6.56 -24.29 16.34
C THR A 327 -6.38 -25.71 16.83
#